data_AF-A0A2N2KZL4-F1
#
_entry.id   AF-A0A2N2KZL4-F1
#
_cell.length_a   1.000
_cell.length_b   1.000
_cell.length_c   1.000
_cell.angle_alpha   90.00
_cell.angle_beta   90.00
_cell.angle_gamma   90.00
#
_symmetry.space_group_name_H-M   'P 1'
#
loop_
_entity.id
_entity.type
_entity.pdbx_description
1 polymer ?
#
loop_
_entity_poly.entity_id
_entity_poly.type
_entity_poly.pdbx_seq_one_letter_code
_entity_poly.pdbx_strand_id
1 'polypeptide(L)'
;MSIIGKVGRKSPKVRILNLALHLILILGSLTMIYPFVLMISSSLKSNVDGVRITLIPPYLHSDEALYQKYLESRYNEESSRLMDNYPGSWISFAEVELEEDKANPALYELWKDFLRDKQEQISVFHYYVAEHYGRGIYPLAQRLFRAQLREENQNSLVEFNNRYGTGAVTWEEIVVEEKDIYSRNFVSSDEGYLGRFRRFKETTPLWMRYYVNLDGSFVNNELIPAYGGKLELFNRAHQTSYSAWNQIRLPVSVPAPGDSLREIWLHYVRSGLNLQHLKLAEEAGEDYRGYLRGKYGSILLLNQAWKTGFDSFGEVQIPARMPESGAEADDLAFYIQSLARPEHLRINSLAEDFRSYIYARMGSLETINTFLKTDYTELSQIPFPSLEQDYYAFEARKGEIRREFLWRNYAMALDQMLSDARSLRNTGIYVLLSILLAITVNPLAAYALSRFKPRFSYQLIMLFMLTMAFPAMVMGIPNFLMLKRLNLLNTFWALVLPAAADGYFIFLLKGFFDSLPKEIYESASIDGAGEFRLFWQFTLWLSKPILAVIALGAFNAAYRNFLFAFIVCQDQSMWTLMVHIYTLMQRASTGVGYAALVIAAIPTLLIFVFFQNIIIKGIVVPMEK
;
A
#
# COMPACT_ATOMS: atom_id res chain seq x y z
N MET A 1 -30.89 34.41 -24.50
CA MET A 1 -30.77 35.87 -24.20
C MET A 1 -30.34 36.01 -22.75
N SER A 2 -29.47 36.96 -22.36
CA SER A 2 -29.29 37.21 -20.93
C SER A 2 -30.60 37.72 -20.35
N ILE A 3 -31.00 37.20 -19.19
CA ILE A 3 -32.18 37.62 -18.42
C ILE A 3 -32.24 39.15 -18.25
N ILE A 4 -31.10 39.83 -18.38
CA ILE A 4 -30.95 41.27 -18.24
C ILE A 4 -30.57 41.91 -19.58
N GLY A 5 -31.40 42.83 -20.09
CA GLY A 5 -31.17 43.54 -21.35
C GLY A 5 -29.89 44.40 -21.37
N LYS A 6 -29.38 44.72 -22.56
CA LYS A 6 -28.11 45.48 -22.76
C LYS A 6 -28.07 46.83 -22.02
N VAL A 7 -29.20 47.52 -21.88
CA VAL A 7 -29.32 48.81 -21.18
C VAL A 7 -29.31 48.63 -19.66
N GLY A 8 -29.95 47.58 -19.14
CA GLY A 8 -30.01 47.28 -17.71
C GLY A 8 -28.65 46.91 -17.09
N ARG A 9 -27.72 46.37 -17.87
CA ARG A 9 -26.35 45.99 -17.42
C ARG A 9 -25.50 47.17 -16.90
N LYS A 10 -25.84 48.43 -17.25
CA LYS A 10 -25.13 49.61 -16.75
C LYS A 10 -25.65 50.13 -15.40
N SER A 11 -26.82 49.66 -14.94
CA SER A 11 -27.38 50.06 -13.64
C SER A 11 -26.51 49.53 -12.49
N PRO A 12 -26.21 50.35 -11.45
CA PRO A 12 -25.45 49.90 -10.29
C PRO A 12 -26.11 48.71 -9.58
N LYS A 13 -27.45 48.65 -9.53
CA LYS A 13 -28.19 47.51 -8.96
C LYS A 13 -27.91 46.20 -9.70
N VAL A 14 -27.85 46.25 -11.03
CA VAL A 14 -27.57 45.08 -11.88
C VAL A 14 -26.10 44.66 -11.79
N ARG A 15 -25.17 45.63 -11.66
CA ARG A 15 -23.76 45.32 -11.43
C ARG A 15 -23.55 44.62 -10.09
N ILE A 16 -24.23 45.07 -9.03
CA ILE A 16 -24.21 44.42 -7.71
C ILE A 16 -24.81 43.02 -7.79
N LEU A 17 -25.97 42.85 -8.45
CA LEU A 17 -26.57 41.53 -8.65
C LEU A 17 -25.64 40.57 -9.41
N ASN A 18 -25.00 41.03 -10.48
CA ASN A 18 -24.04 40.21 -11.22
C ASN A 18 -22.81 39.89 -10.37
N LEU A 19 -22.28 40.85 -9.62
CA LEU A 19 -21.16 40.60 -8.70
C LEU A 19 -21.54 39.54 -7.67
N ALA A 20 -22.72 39.64 -7.06
CA ALA A 20 -23.24 38.66 -6.11
C ALA A 20 -23.38 37.27 -6.75
N LEU A 21 -23.93 37.18 -7.97
CA LEU A 21 -24.02 35.91 -8.71
C LEU A 21 -22.63 35.31 -8.98
N HIS A 22 -21.65 36.11 -9.41
CA HIS A 22 -20.29 35.61 -9.65
C HIS A 22 -19.60 35.19 -8.36
N LEU A 23 -19.79 35.93 -7.26
CA LEU A 23 -19.26 35.55 -5.95
C LEU A 23 -19.86 34.22 -5.47
N ILE A 24 -21.17 34.03 -5.62
CA ILE A 24 -21.83 32.75 -5.29
C ILE A 24 -21.29 31.61 -6.17
N LEU A 25 -21.11 31.84 -7.47
CA LEU A 25 -20.56 30.84 -8.39
C LEU A 25 -19.09 30.51 -8.07
N ILE A 26 -18.28 31.51 -7.73
CA ILE A 26 -16.89 31.31 -7.30
C ILE A 26 -16.86 30.51 -6.00
N LEU A 27 -17.67 30.89 -5.01
CA LEU A 27 -17.77 30.17 -3.75
C LEU A 27 -18.21 28.71 -3.98
N GLY A 28 -19.23 28.49 -4.81
CA GLY A 28 -19.66 27.16 -5.21
C GLY A 28 -18.59 26.36 -5.95
N SER A 29 -17.78 27.01 -6.79
CA SER A 29 -16.65 26.35 -7.46
C SER A 29 -15.55 25.95 -6.47
N LEU A 30 -15.24 26.82 -5.50
CA LEU A 30 -14.23 26.54 -4.47
C LEU A 30 -14.67 25.39 -3.57
N THR A 31 -15.94 25.33 -3.17
CA THR A 31 -16.46 24.22 -2.35
C THR A 31 -16.49 22.89 -3.10
N MET A 32 -16.59 22.90 -4.43
CA MET A 32 -16.45 21.69 -5.26
C MET A 32 -15.00 21.27 -5.50
N ILE A 33 -14.07 22.23 -5.66
CA ILE A 33 -12.66 21.96 -5.93
C ILE A 33 -11.92 21.52 -4.66
N TYR A 34 -12.27 22.08 -3.49
CA TYR A 34 -11.56 21.81 -2.25
C TYR A 34 -11.52 20.31 -1.87
N PRO A 35 -12.62 19.54 -1.89
CA PRO A 35 -12.58 18.10 -1.64
C PRO A 35 -11.72 17.34 -2.66
N PHE A 36 -11.69 17.77 -3.92
CA PHE A 36 -10.88 17.15 -4.95
C PHE A 36 -9.37 17.39 -4.72
N VAL A 37 -8.99 18.61 -4.31
CA VAL A 37 -7.60 18.91 -3.93
C VAL A 37 -7.20 18.15 -2.68
N LEU A 38 -8.10 18.03 -1.69
CA LEU A 38 -7.87 17.17 -0.53
C LEU A 38 -7.73 15.69 -0.90
N MET A 39 -8.49 15.21 -1.90
CA MET A 39 -8.36 13.84 -2.40
C MET A 39 -6.99 13.61 -3.05
N ILE A 40 -6.51 14.54 -3.87
CA ILE A 40 -5.15 14.50 -4.45
C ILE A 40 -4.09 14.59 -3.36
N SER A 41 -4.27 15.46 -2.36
CA SER A 41 -3.35 15.53 -1.23
C SER A 41 -3.31 14.22 -0.45
N SER A 42 -4.47 13.61 -0.21
CA SER A 42 -4.60 12.38 0.57
C SER A 42 -4.08 11.17 -0.19
N SER A 43 -4.10 11.18 -1.52
CA SER A 43 -3.49 10.12 -2.32
C SER A 43 -1.96 10.09 -2.24
N LEU A 44 -1.33 11.12 -1.69
CA LEU A 44 0.11 11.23 -1.47
C LEU A 44 0.53 10.86 -0.03
N LYS A 45 -0.44 10.60 0.85
CA LYS A 45 -0.22 10.32 2.27
C LYS A 45 0.01 8.83 2.52
N SER A 46 0.61 8.54 3.66
CA SER A 46 0.79 7.21 4.26
C SER A 46 0.13 7.19 5.63
N ASN A 47 0.37 6.16 6.45
CA ASN A 47 -0.28 6.05 7.75
C ASN A 47 0.26 7.09 8.74
N VAL A 48 1.49 7.59 8.56
CA VAL A 48 2.05 8.71 9.35
C VAL A 48 1.22 10.00 9.24
N ASP A 49 0.89 10.41 8.01
CA ASP A 49 0.27 11.72 7.74
C ASP A 49 -1.20 11.62 7.33
N GLY A 50 -1.76 10.41 7.22
CA GLY A 50 -3.12 10.13 6.73
C GLY A 50 -4.24 10.78 7.54
N VAL A 51 -4.04 11.03 8.84
CA VAL A 51 -5.03 11.70 9.71
C VAL A 51 -5.05 13.22 9.50
N ARG A 52 -3.98 13.80 8.94
CA ARG A 52 -3.84 15.26 8.79
C ARG A 52 -4.65 15.75 7.60
N ILE A 53 -5.62 16.64 7.82
CA ILE A 53 -6.39 17.29 6.74
C ILE A 53 -5.63 18.52 6.23
N THR A 54 -4.65 18.28 5.38
CA THR A 54 -3.82 19.32 4.74
C THR A 54 -3.97 19.29 3.23
N LEU A 55 -3.95 20.47 2.58
CA LEU A 55 -3.96 20.60 1.12
C LEU A 55 -2.61 20.27 0.48
N ILE A 56 -1.52 20.65 1.14
CA ILE A 56 -0.15 20.33 0.73
C ILE A 56 0.41 19.39 1.79
N PRO A 57 0.72 18.13 1.44
CA PRO A 57 1.35 17.19 2.37
C PRO A 57 2.64 17.76 2.97
N PRO A 58 2.83 17.70 4.32
CA PRO A 58 4.01 18.25 4.98
C PRO A 58 5.34 17.75 4.42
N TYR A 59 5.44 16.48 4.03
CA TYR A 59 6.69 15.88 3.51
C TYR A 59 7.23 16.55 2.23
N LEU A 60 6.40 17.32 1.52
CA LEU A 60 6.82 18.07 0.33
C LEU A 60 7.70 19.27 0.68
N HIS A 61 7.64 19.78 1.91
CA HIS A 61 8.37 20.98 2.34
C HIS A 61 9.05 20.87 3.72
N SER A 62 8.75 19.84 4.50
CA SER A 62 9.41 19.53 5.78
C SER A 62 10.23 18.24 5.64
N ASP A 63 11.53 18.34 5.90
CA ASP A 63 12.43 17.19 5.87
C ASP A 63 12.14 16.22 7.02
N GLU A 64 11.74 16.71 8.20
CA GLU A 64 11.28 15.87 9.30
C GLU A 64 10.05 15.03 8.91
N ALA A 65 9.03 15.65 8.31
CA ALA A 65 7.85 14.92 7.86
C ALA A 65 8.19 13.90 6.75
N LEU A 66 9.19 14.18 5.91
CA LEU A 66 9.70 13.21 4.94
C LEU A 66 10.48 12.08 5.62
N TYR A 67 11.26 12.39 6.66
CA TYR A 67 12.02 11.42 7.45
C TYR A 67 11.10 10.45 8.19
N GLN A 68 10.01 10.94 8.78
CA GLN A 68 8.97 10.10 9.41
C GLN A 68 8.41 9.08 8.42
N LYS A 69 8.06 9.50 7.20
CA LYS A 69 7.57 8.60 6.15
C LYS A 69 8.65 7.63 5.68
N TYR A 70 9.90 8.11 5.58
CA TYR A 70 11.04 7.25 5.23
C TYR A 70 11.23 6.13 6.24
N LEU A 71 11.24 6.43 7.55
CA LEU A 71 11.34 5.42 8.60
C LEU A 71 10.13 4.49 8.62
N GLU A 72 8.91 5.02 8.46
CA GLU A 72 7.70 4.20 8.29
C GLU A 72 7.89 3.18 7.15
N SER A 73 8.33 3.64 5.97
CA SER A 73 8.53 2.75 4.83
C SER A 73 9.69 1.78 5.01
N ARG A 74 10.74 2.19 5.73
CA ARG A 74 11.95 1.39 5.97
C ARG A 74 11.69 0.26 6.96
N TYR A 75 10.99 0.59 8.04
CA TYR A 75 10.56 -0.35 9.09
C TYR A 75 9.18 -0.94 8.82
N ASN A 76 8.72 -0.88 7.57
CA ASN A 76 7.60 -1.66 7.09
C ASN A 76 6.24 -1.36 7.77
N GLU A 77 6.04 -0.12 8.21
CA GLU A 77 4.87 0.30 9.00
C GLU A 77 4.74 -0.42 10.36
N GLU A 78 5.75 -1.18 10.79
CA GLU A 78 5.77 -1.93 12.06
C GLU A 78 6.48 -1.14 13.16
N SER A 79 5.70 -0.61 14.11
CA SER A 79 6.24 0.11 15.27
C SER A 79 7.23 -0.71 16.10
N SER A 80 7.06 -2.04 16.20
CA SER A 80 8.01 -2.90 16.92
C SER A 80 9.42 -2.82 16.34
N ARG A 81 9.55 -2.78 15.01
CA ARG A 81 10.85 -2.68 14.33
C ARG A 81 11.51 -1.31 14.52
N LEU A 82 10.70 -0.25 14.57
CA LEU A 82 11.16 1.08 14.96
C LEU A 82 11.70 1.05 16.41
N MET A 83 10.94 0.46 17.34
CA MET A 83 11.29 0.38 18.75
C MET A 83 12.53 -0.50 19.00
N ASP A 84 12.72 -1.57 18.22
CA ASP A 84 13.94 -2.39 18.29
C ASP A 84 15.19 -1.63 17.83
N ASN A 85 15.05 -0.61 16.96
CA ASN A 85 16.17 0.23 16.51
C ASN A 85 16.35 1.50 17.34
N TYR A 86 15.28 1.98 17.97
CA TYR A 86 15.23 3.19 18.79
C TYR A 86 14.54 2.90 20.14
N PRO A 87 15.12 2.00 20.96
CA PRO A 87 14.47 1.50 22.18
C PRO A 87 14.22 2.64 23.18
N GLY A 88 12.95 2.79 23.56
CA GLY A 88 12.50 3.81 24.49
C GLY A 88 12.49 5.25 23.95
N SER A 89 12.72 5.46 22.64
CA SER A 89 12.67 6.78 22.00
C SER A 89 11.29 7.08 21.41
N TRP A 90 10.85 6.28 20.43
CA TRP A 90 9.60 6.52 19.69
C TRP A 90 8.74 5.27 19.63
N ILE A 91 7.43 5.42 19.84
CA ILE A 91 6.46 4.31 19.75
C ILE A 91 5.73 4.37 18.41
N SER A 92 5.55 5.57 17.85
CA SER A 92 4.92 5.80 16.56
C SER A 92 5.84 6.54 15.60
N PHE A 93 5.75 6.21 14.31
CA PHE A 93 6.47 6.93 13.25
C PHE A 93 6.11 8.43 13.18
N ALA A 94 4.93 8.83 13.65
CA ALA A 94 4.51 10.23 13.69
C ALA A 94 5.21 11.05 14.80
N GLU A 95 5.87 10.39 15.75
CA GLU A 95 6.63 10.99 16.86
C GLU A 95 8.12 11.12 16.53
N VAL A 96 8.58 10.53 15.43
CA VAL A 96 9.99 10.56 15.05
C VAL A 96 10.42 12.00 14.78
N GLU A 97 11.53 12.38 15.40
CA GLU A 97 12.19 13.68 15.23
C GLU A 97 13.44 13.51 14.35
N LEU A 98 13.79 14.55 13.58
CA LEU A 98 15.00 14.54 12.77
C LEU A 98 16.20 14.99 13.62
N GLU A 99 16.93 14.03 14.18
CA GLU A 99 18.04 14.28 15.11
C GLU A 99 19.41 14.48 14.42
N GLU A 100 19.51 15.46 13.51
CA GLU A 100 20.75 15.74 12.73
C GLU A 100 21.99 15.92 13.62
N ASP A 101 21.87 16.67 14.71
CA ASP A 101 23.00 16.98 15.60
C ASP A 101 23.52 15.76 16.38
N LYS A 102 22.74 14.65 16.43
CA LYS A 102 23.12 13.43 17.16
C LYS A 102 23.80 12.40 16.27
N ALA A 103 23.63 12.45 14.94
CA ALA A 103 24.20 11.48 14.03
C ALA A 103 25.71 11.71 13.85
N ASN A 104 26.53 10.71 14.17
CA ASN A 104 27.99 10.85 14.07
C ASN A 104 28.52 10.42 12.68
N PRO A 105 29.10 11.33 11.87
CA PRO A 105 29.58 11.00 10.53
C PRO A 105 30.76 10.02 10.55
N ALA A 106 31.61 10.09 11.57
CA ALA A 106 32.77 9.23 11.70
C ALA A 106 32.35 7.79 12.04
N LEU A 107 31.31 7.63 12.88
CA LEU A 107 30.72 6.33 13.19
C LEU A 107 30.03 5.72 11.96
N TYR A 108 29.35 6.53 11.16
CA TYR A 108 28.72 6.08 9.92
C TYR A 108 29.74 5.55 8.90
N GLU A 109 30.86 6.24 8.72
CA GLU A 109 31.91 5.77 7.79
C GLU A 109 32.57 4.48 8.27
N LEU A 110 32.81 4.34 9.59
CA LEU A 110 33.26 3.07 10.17
C LEU A 110 32.25 1.94 9.94
N TRP A 111 30.95 2.23 10.07
CA TRP A 111 29.89 1.26 9.81
C TRP A 111 29.88 0.80 8.35
N LYS A 112 30.00 1.72 7.40
CA LYS A 112 30.11 1.39 5.97
C LYS A 112 31.33 0.53 5.66
N ASP A 113 32.48 0.88 6.23
CA ASP A 113 33.70 0.09 6.08
C ASP A 113 33.53 -1.31 6.67
N PHE A 114 32.95 -1.44 7.86
CA PHE A 114 32.61 -2.73 8.47
C PHE A 114 31.72 -3.58 7.56
N LEU A 115 30.62 -3.02 7.05
CA LEU A 115 29.70 -3.74 6.17
C LEU A 115 30.36 -4.21 4.86
N ARG A 116 31.29 -3.41 4.32
CA ARG A 116 32.06 -3.77 3.11
C ARG A 116 33.08 -4.87 3.41
N ASP A 117 33.85 -4.71 4.47
CA ASP A 117 34.95 -5.63 4.82
C ASP A 117 34.44 -6.97 5.37
N LYS A 118 33.23 -6.98 5.95
CA LYS A 118 32.59 -8.16 6.55
C LYS A 118 31.40 -8.70 5.77
N GLN A 119 31.22 -8.31 4.51
CA GLN A 119 30.06 -8.67 3.70
C GLN A 119 29.82 -10.20 3.65
N GLU A 120 30.86 -11.02 3.53
CA GLU A 120 30.77 -12.49 3.51
C GLU A 120 30.42 -13.12 4.88
N GLN A 121 30.51 -12.32 5.94
CA GLN A 121 30.17 -12.72 7.31
C GLN A 121 28.73 -12.37 7.67
N ILE A 122 28.12 -11.44 6.95
CA ILE A 122 26.76 -10.97 7.18
C ILE A 122 25.79 -11.81 6.33
N SER A 123 25.16 -12.80 6.95
CA SER A 123 24.12 -13.61 6.31
C SER A 123 22.76 -12.88 6.25
N VAL A 124 21.80 -13.47 5.53
CA VAL A 124 20.43 -12.93 5.40
C VAL A 124 19.65 -12.86 6.72
N PHE A 125 20.15 -13.51 7.78
CA PHE A 125 19.62 -13.42 9.14
C PHE A 125 20.09 -12.17 9.89
N HIS A 126 20.96 -11.34 9.31
CA HIS A 126 21.49 -10.17 9.99
C HIS A 126 20.89 -8.85 9.51
N TYR A 127 20.03 -8.90 8.49
CA TYR A 127 19.39 -7.73 7.95
C TYR A 127 18.06 -8.05 7.30
N TYR A 128 17.23 -7.03 7.28
CA TYR A 128 15.98 -7.02 6.56
C TYR A 128 16.14 -6.16 5.31
N VAL A 129 15.28 -6.45 4.34
CA VAL A 129 14.89 -5.48 3.33
C VAL A 129 13.43 -5.15 3.63
N ALA A 130 12.94 -3.93 3.38
CA ALA A 130 11.56 -3.58 3.70
C ALA A 130 10.58 -4.53 2.94
N GLU A 131 9.85 -5.36 3.69
CA GLU A 131 9.09 -6.52 3.21
C GLU A 131 7.75 -6.59 3.97
N HIS A 132 6.60 -6.39 3.31
CA HIS A 132 5.31 -6.27 3.99
C HIS A 132 4.32 -7.40 3.68
N TYR A 133 3.57 -7.77 4.73
CA TYR A 133 2.29 -8.48 4.70
C TYR A 133 1.19 -7.62 5.33
N GLY A 134 0.05 -7.47 4.65
CA GLY A 134 -1.18 -6.94 5.27
C GLY A 134 -1.84 -5.77 4.53
N ARG A 135 -2.66 -5.01 5.26
CA ARG A 135 -3.25 -3.76 4.76
C ARG A 135 -2.18 -2.69 4.76
N GLY A 136 -1.73 -2.27 3.58
CA GLY A 136 -0.67 -1.27 3.54
C GLY A 136 -0.15 -1.00 2.15
N ILE A 137 1.04 -0.43 2.10
CA ILE A 137 1.74 -0.07 0.88
C ILE A 137 2.88 -1.07 0.67
N TYR A 138 3.02 -1.62 -0.54
CA TYR A 138 4.18 -2.44 -0.88
C TYR A 138 5.45 -1.55 -0.86
N PRO A 139 6.43 -1.85 0.01
CA PRO A 139 7.67 -1.10 0.07
C PRO A 139 8.44 -1.17 -1.25
N LEU A 140 9.34 -0.21 -1.46
CA LEU A 140 10.13 -0.12 -2.69
C LEU A 140 10.83 -1.44 -3.04
N ALA A 141 11.45 -2.10 -2.07
CA ALA A 141 12.17 -3.36 -2.30
C ALA A 141 11.24 -4.48 -2.79
N GLN A 142 10.07 -4.66 -2.17
CA GLN A 142 9.10 -5.65 -2.62
C GLN A 142 8.55 -5.35 -4.02
N ARG A 143 8.35 -4.07 -4.36
CA ARG A 143 7.96 -3.67 -5.72
C ARG A 143 9.05 -3.97 -6.75
N LEU A 144 10.31 -3.72 -6.42
CA LEU A 144 11.46 -4.06 -7.27
C LEU A 144 11.60 -5.57 -7.44
N PHE A 145 11.44 -6.33 -6.36
CA PHE A 145 11.48 -7.79 -6.43
C PHE A 145 10.38 -8.35 -7.34
N ARG A 146 9.14 -7.85 -7.20
CA ARG A 146 8.04 -8.26 -8.09
C ARG A 146 8.28 -7.85 -9.54
N ALA A 147 8.86 -6.68 -9.78
CA ALA A 147 9.23 -6.27 -11.13
C ALA A 147 10.24 -7.25 -11.75
N GLN A 148 11.26 -7.69 -10.99
CA GLN A 148 12.20 -8.72 -11.44
C GLN A 148 11.49 -10.05 -11.71
N LEU A 149 10.61 -10.50 -10.82
CA LEU A 149 9.83 -11.72 -11.04
C LEU A 149 8.96 -11.63 -12.29
N ARG A 150 8.33 -10.48 -12.57
CA ARG A 150 7.56 -10.28 -13.80
C ARG A 150 8.45 -10.38 -15.03
N GLU A 151 9.58 -9.69 -15.03
CA GLU A 151 10.53 -9.71 -16.15
C GLU A 151 11.05 -11.11 -16.44
N GLU A 152 11.49 -11.83 -15.41
CA GLU A 152 11.98 -13.21 -15.49
C GLU A 152 10.95 -14.22 -16.03
N ASN A 153 9.67 -13.90 -15.92
CA ASN A 153 8.55 -14.74 -16.34
C ASN A 153 7.78 -14.10 -17.51
N GLN A 154 8.39 -13.17 -18.26
CA GLN A 154 7.81 -12.54 -19.46
C GLN A 154 6.42 -11.91 -19.19
N ASN A 155 6.24 -11.38 -17.98
CA ASN A 155 4.99 -10.82 -17.46
C ASN A 155 3.81 -11.84 -17.43
N SER A 156 4.10 -13.14 -17.50
CA SER A 156 3.12 -14.23 -17.44
C SER A 156 3.06 -14.85 -16.05
N LEU A 157 1.92 -14.68 -15.36
CA LEU A 157 1.70 -15.30 -14.06
C LEU A 157 1.60 -16.83 -14.14
N VAL A 158 1.15 -17.36 -15.29
CA VAL A 158 1.12 -18.81 -15.55
C VAL A 158 2.54 -19.37 -15.59
N GLU A 159 3.47 -18.67 -16.23
CA GLU A 159 4.87 -19.08 -16.28
C GLU A 159 5.52 -19.04 -14.88
N PHE A 160 5.23 -17.99 -14.10
CA PHE A 160 5.66 -17.90 -12.70
C PHE A 160 5.12 -19.07 -11.87
N ASN A 161 3.81 -19.37 -11.96
CA ASN A 161 3.18 -20.46 -11.25
C ASN A 161 3.76 -21.82 -11.63
N ASN A 162 4.03 -22.06 -12.92
CA ASN A 162 4.67 -23.28 -13.38
C ASN A 162 6.11 -23.42 -12.88
N ARG A 163 6.87 -22.32 -12.87
CA ARG A 163 8.27 -22.30 -12.43
C ARG A 163 8.43 -22.57 -10.94
N TYR A 164 7.59 -21.94 -10.11
CA TYR A 164 7.72 -21.98 -8.65
C TYR A 164 6.68 -22.85 -7.96
N GLY A 165 5.79 -23.52 -8.70
CA GLY A 165 4.75 -24.39 -8.14
C GLY A 165 3.69 -23.64 -7.33
N THR A 166 3.40 -22.38 -7.67
CA THR A 166 2.45 -21.53 -6.94
C THR A 166 1.06 -21.53 -7.57
N GLY A 167 0.05 -21.12 -6.81
CA GLY A 167 -1.35 -20.99 -7.27
C GLY A 167 -1.84 -19.54 -7.33
N ALA A 168 -0.93 -18.58 -7.49
CA ALA A 168 -1.28 -17.16 -7.44
C ALA A 168 -2.19 -16.79 -8.63
N VAL A 169 -3.30 -16.11 -8.35
CA VAL A 169 -4.26 -15.63 -9.35
C VAL A 169 -3.89 -14.23 -9.84
N THR A 170 -3.21 -13.45 -8.99
CA THR A 170 -2.64 -12.16 -9.36
C THR A 170 -1.21 -12.01 -8.83
N TRP A 171 -0.43 -11.07 -9.41
CA TRP A 171 0.94 -10.80 -8.96
C TRP A 171 1.00 -10.27 -7.52
N GLU A 172 -0.10 -9.71 -7.01
CA GLU A 172 -0.21 -9.19 -5.65
C GLU A 172 -0.33 -10.29 -4.59
N GLU A 173 -0.83 -11.46 -4.95
CA GLU A 173 -0.88 -12.64 -4.07
C GLU A 173 0.52 -13.21 -3.80
N ILE A 174 1.52 -12.84 -4.62
CA ILE A 174 2.91 -13.23 -4.41
C ILE A 174 3.48 -12.33 -3.30
N VAL A 175 3.50 -12.88 -2.10
CA VAL A 175 4.09 -12.26 -0.91
C VAL A 175 5.34 -13.01 -0.49
N VAL A 176 6.34 -12.23 -0.09
CA VAL A 176 7.51 -12.75 0.61
C VAL A 176 7.48 -12.15 1.99
N GLU A 177 7.47 -13.02 2.99
CA GLU A 177 7.45 -12.64 4.39
C GLU A 177 8.54 -13.44 5.10
N GLU A 178 9.65 -12.76 5.42
CA GLU A 178 10.62 -13.24 6.37
C GLU A 178 10.27 -12.62 7.74
N LYS A 179 9.22 -13.17 8.37
CA LYS A 179 8.66 -12.63 9.61
C LYS A 179 9.60 -12.85 10.79
N ASP A 180 9.96 -11.76 11.47
CA ASP A 180 10.69 -11.76 12.75
C ASP A 180 11.99 -12.58 12.71
N ILE A 181 13.02 -12.08 12.02
CA ILE A 181 14.37 -12.67 12.01
C ILE A 181 14.91 -12.85 13.44
N TYR A 182 14.47 -12.03 14.39
CA TYR A 182 14.77 -12.15 15.82
C TYR A 182 14.19 -13.41 16.47
N SER A 183 13.09 -13.96 15.96
CA SER A 183 12.30 -15.01 16.63
C SER A 183 12.84 -16.41 16.37
N ARG A 184 12.68 -17.29 17.37
CA ARG A 184 12.92 -18.73 17.25
C ARG A 184 12.14 -19.38 16.11
N ASN A 185 10.95 -18.86 15.78
CA ASN A 185 10.07 -19.43 14.78
C ASN A 185 10.35 -18.93 13.36
N PHE A 186 11.43 -18.15 13.17
CA PHE A 186 11.84 -17.70 11.85
C PHE A 186 12.16 -18.89 10.95
N VAL A 187 11.53 -18.93 9.78
CA VAL A 187 11.82 -19.92 8.74
C VAL A 187 12.19 -19.17 7.47
N SER A 188 13.37 -19.45 6.93
CA SER A 188 13.76 -19.04 5.58
C SER A 188 14.09 -20.28 4.76
N SER A 189 13.93 -20.18 3.44
CA SER A 189 14.20 -21.27 2.49
C SER A 189 15.03 -20.73 1.34
N ASP A 190 16.01 -21.52 0.90
CA ASP A 190 16.82 -21.29 -0.30
C ASP A 190 16.19 -21.91 -1.56
N GLU A 191 15.03 -22.56 -1.41
CA GLU A 191 14.27 -23.20 -2.49
C GLU A 191 13.13 -22.32 -3.01
N GLY A 192 12.67 -22.64 -4.22
CA GLY A 192 11.52 -21.99 -4.85
C GLY A 192 11.66 -20.46 -4.96
N TYR A 193 10.54 -19.76 -4.81
CA TYR A 193 10.51 -18.30 -4.92
C TYR A 193 11.06 -17.60 -3.67
N LEU A 194 11.03 -18.24 -2.49
CA LEU A 194 11.64 -17.72 -1.26
C LEU A 194 13.17 -17.70 -1.39
N GLY A 195 13.76 -18.75 -1.95
CA GLY A 195 15.19 -18.76 -2.29
C GLY A 195 15.55 -17.72 -3.35
N ARG A 196 14.66 -17.46 -4.31
CA ARG A 196 14.84 -16.35 -5.27
C ARG A 196 14.82 -14.99 -4.58
N PHE A 197 13.96 -14.81 -3.58
CA PHE A 197 13.90 -13.61 -2.77
C PHE A 197 15.17 -13.42 -1.92
N ARG A 198 15.69 -14.49 -1.34
CA ARG A 198 16.96 -14.47 -0.61
C ARG A 198 18.11 -13.93 -1.47
N ARG A 199 18.25 -14.41 -2.71
CA ARG A 199 19.24 -13.88 -3.69
C ARG A 199 18.99 -12.41 -4.04
N PHE A 200 17.73 -11.98 -4.05
CA PHE A 200 17.39 -10.56 -4.19
C PHE A 200 17.88 -9.75 -2.99
N LYS A 201 17.71 -10.23 -1.75
CA LYS A 201 18.26 -9.55 -0.55
C LYS A 201 19.78 -9.38 -0.65
N GLU A 202 20.49 -10.42 -1.08
CA GLU A 202 21.96 -10.42 -1.23
C GLU A 202 22.47 -9.43 -2.28
N THR A 203 21.69 -9.17 -3.32
CA THR A 203 22.02 -8.20 -4.39
C THR A 203 21.45 -6.81 -4.16
N THR A 204 20.57 -6.65 -3.16
CA THR A 204 19.94 -5.37 -2.85
C THR A 204 20.97 -4.36 -2.31
N PRO A 205 20.97 -3.09 -2.75
CA PRO A 205 21.89 -2.08 -2.25
C PRO A 205 21.86 -1.93 -0.72
N LEU A 206 23.03 -1.69 -0.09
CA LEU A 206 23.17 -1.60 1.37
C LEU A 206 22.23 -0.60 2.04
N TRP A 207 21.89 0.49 1.34
CA TRP A 207 21.02 1.52 1.89
C TRP A 207 19.56 1.10 2.04
N MET A 208 19.09 0.13 1.25
CA MET A 208 17.74 -0.44 1.38
C MET A 208 17.68 -1.49 2.48
N ARG A 209 18.84 -1.91 3.01
CA ARG A 209 18.93 -2.84 4.12
C ARG A 209 18.90 -2.06 5.43
N TYR A 210 18.27 -2.63 6.44
CA TYR A 210 18.50 -2.26 7.84
C TYR A 210 18.87 -3.53 8.61
N TYR A 211 19.72 -3.37 9.62
CA TYR A 211 20.38 -4.49 10.27
C TYR A 211 19.72 -4.84 11.60
N VAL A 212 19.86 -6.09 11.98
CA VAL A 212 19.32 -6.65 13.22
C VAL A 212 20.04 -6.01 14.42
N ASN A 213 19.30 -5.24 15.22
CA ASN A 213 19.77 -4.60 16.45
C ASN A 213 19.32 -5.43 17.66
N LEU A 214 20.15 -6.40 18.07
CA LEU A 214 19.83 -7.26 19.21
C LEU A 214 19.85 -6.51 20.55
N ASP A 215 20.65 -5.46 20.68
CA ASP A 215 20.68 -4.61 21.88
C ASP A 215 19.29 -3.97 22.09
N GLY A 216 18.75 -3.34 21.05
CA GLY A 216 17.46 -2.68 21.13
C GLY A 216 16.28 -3.65 21.19
N SER A 217 16.34 -4.79 20.49
CA SER A 217 15.32 -5.85 20.61
C SER A 217 15.24 -6.43 22.03
N PHE A 218 16.38 -6.67 22.68
CA PHE A 218 16.41 -7.11 24.08
C PHE A 218 15.82 -6.06 25.03
N VAL A 219 16.21 -4.79 24.86
CA VAL A 219 15.67 -3.70 25.68
C VAL A 219 14.16 -3.57 25.49
N ASN A 220 13.69 -3.59 24.24
CA ASN A 220 12.30 -3.41 23.89
C ASN A 220 11.39 -4.56 24.33
N ASN A 221 11.83 -5.80 24.08
CA ASN A 221 10.99 -6.98 24.29
C ASN A 221 11.10 -7.57 25.71
N GLU A 222 12.21 -7.36 26.40
CA GLU A 222 12.45 -7.95 27.72
C GLU A 222 12.49 -6.90 28.82
N LEU A 223 13.33 -5.86 28.68
CA LEU A 223 13.59 -4.92 29.79
C LEU A 223 12.46 -3.91 29.98
N ILE A 224 12.00 -3.25 28.92
CA ILE A 224 10.91 -2.27 29.00
C ILE A 224 9.66 -2.90 29.64
N PRO A 225 9.20 -4.09 29.21
CA PRO A 225 8.09 -4.78 29.87
C PRO A 225 8.40 -5.18 31.33
N ALA A 226 9.57 -5.74 31.61
CA ALA A 226 9.94 -6.20 32.96
C ALA A 226 9.94 -5.07 34.01
N TYR A 227 10.22 -3.84 33.58
CA TYR A 227 10.25 -2.66 34.46
C TYR A 227 9.09 -1.68 34.21
N GLY A 228 8.04 -2.11 33.51
CA GLY A 228 6.83 -1.32 33.25
C GLY A 228 7.09 0.01 32.53
N GLY A 229 8.08 0.04 31.66
CA GLY A 229 8.50 1.22 30.89
C GLY A 229 9.27 2.29 31.67
N LYS A 230 9.62 2.06 32.94
CA LYS A 230 10.27 3.05 33.80
C LYS A 230 11.76 2.78 33.96
N LEU A 231 12.61 3.58 33.32
CA LEU A 231 14.06 3.43 33.35
C LEU A 231 14.63 3.59 34.77
N GLU A 232 13.98 4.38 35.63
CA GLU A 232 14.41 4.59 37.02
C GLU A 232 14.29 3.31 37.86
N LEU A 233 13.31 2.45 37.56
CA LEU A 233 13.17 1.16 38.23
C LEU A 233 14.29 0.21 37.82
N PHE A 234 14.66 0.20 36.54
CA PHE A 234 15.82 -0.53 36.04
C PHE A 234 17.11 -0.03 36.71
N ASN A 235 17.35 1.28 36.67
CA ASN A 235 18.54 1.89 37.27
C ASN A 235 18.67 1.58 38.76
N ARG A 236 17.57 1.61 39.51
CA ARG A 236 17.57 1.26 40.93
C ARG A 236 17.87 -0.23 41.16
N ALA A 237 17.33 -1.12 40.33
CA ALA A 237 17.53 -2.56 40.47
C ALA A 237 18.97 -2.97 40.15
N HIS A 238 19.59 -2.32 39.15
CA HIS A 238 20.92 -2.67 38.63
C HIS A 238 22.04 -1.73 39.09
N GLN A 239 21.72 -0.74 39.93
CA GLN A 239 22.67 0.27 40.42
C GLN A 239 23.37 1.03 39.28
N THR A 240 22.63 1.30 38.20
CA THR A 240 23.11 2.04 37.03
C THR A 240 22.56 3.48 37.02
N SER A 241 23.11 4.32 36.15
CA SER A 241 22.71 5.72 36.00
C SER A 241 22.42 6.10 34.54
N TYR A 242 21.78 5.18 33.80
CA TYR A 242 21.43 5.44 32.40
C TYR A 242 20.39 6.56 32.29
N SER A 243 20.58 7.47 31.34
CA SER A 243 19.63 8.54 31.04
C SER A 243 18.60 8.13 29.97
N ALA A 244 18.88 7.08 29.21
CA ALA A 244 17.99 6.57 28.18
C ALA A 244 18.10 5.04 28.02
N TRP A 245 17.02 4.40 27.58
CA TRP A 245 16.94 2.95 27.31
C TRP A 245 17.95 2.48 26.26
N ASN A 246 18.26 3.32 25.27
CA ASN A 246 19.24 3.04 24.22
C ASN A 246 20.71 3.03 24.69
N GLN A 247 20.99 3.25 25.98
CA GLN A 247 22.33 3.12 26.56
C GLN A 247 22.60 1.71 27.12
N ILE A 248 21.54 0.93 27.34
CA ILE A 248 21.64 -0.45 27.83
C ILE A 248 22.14 -1.34 26.69
N ARG A 249 22.98 -2.33 27.00
CA ARG A 249 23.57 -3.27 26.05
C ARG A 249 23.20 -4.69 26.42
N LEU A 250 23.04 -5.54 25.42
CA LEU A 250 22.81 -6.98 25.60
C LEU A 250 24.15 -7.65 25.93
N PRO A 251 24.31 -8.27 27.11
CA PRO A 251 25.53 -9.01 27.44
C PRO A 251 25.78 -10.15 26.45
N VAL A 252 27.01 -10.26 25.94
CA VAL A 252 27.40 -11.33 24.99
C VAL A 252 27.45 -12.70 25.68
N SER A 253 27.72 -12.72 26.97
CA SER A 253 27.77 -13.92 27.81
C SER A 253 26.77 -13.80 28.96
N VAL A 254 26.41 -14.94 29.55
CA VAL A 254 25.46 -14.97 30.65
C VAL A 254 25.94 -14.08 31.82
N PRO A 255 25.09 -13.21 32.37
CA PRO A 255 25.41 -12.45 33.57
C PRO A 255 25.80 -13.35 34.75
N ALA A 256 26.63 -12.83 35.66
CA ALA A 256 27.14 -13.60 36.80
C ALA A 256 26.01 -14.15 37.70
N PRO A 257 26.21 -15.28 38.40
CA PRO A 257 25.23 -15.78 39.36
C PRO A 257 24.87 -14.70 40.41
N GLY A 258 23.58 -14.44 40.61
CA GLY A 258 23.08 -13.40 41.52
C GLY A 258 22.79 -12.05 40.85
N ASP A 259 23.20 -11.87 39.59
CA ASP A 259 22.76 -10.73 38.78
C ASP A 259 21.29 -10.88 38.40
N SER A 260 20.48 -9.86 38.67
CA SER A 260 19.05 -9.87 38.36
C SER A 260 18.74 -9.87 36.85
N LEU A 261 19.70 -9.52 35.99
CA LEU A 261 19.59 -9.69 34.53
C LEU A 261 19.71 -11.14 34.07
N ARG A 262 20.27 -12.03 34.89
CA ARG A 262 20.62 -13.39 34.46
C ARG A 262 19.40 -14.18 33.97
N GLU A 263 18.29 -14.13 34.69
CA GLU A 263 17.06 -14.85 34.32
C GLU A 263 16.40 -14.26 33.07
N ILE A 264 16.38 -12.93 32.95
CA ILE A 264 15.84 -12.23 31.78
C ILE A 264 16.68 -12.56 30.54
N TRP A 265 18.01 -12.53 30.68
CA TRP A 265 18.94 -12.91 29.62
C TRP A 265 18.74 -14.37 29.19
N LEU A 266 18.59 -15.29 30.15
CA LEU A 266 18.35 -16.70 29.85
C LEU A 266 17.02 -16.93 29.15
N HIS A 267 15.97 -16.23 29.56
CA HIS A 267 14.68 -16.25 28.88
C HIS A 267 14.82 -15.78 27.43
N TYR A 268 15.45 -14.63 27.20
CA TYR A 268 15.68 -14.09 25.86
C TYR A 268 16.48 -15.04 24.97
N VAL A 269 17.61 -15.56 25.48
CA VAL A 269 18.51 -16.43 24.71
C VAL A 269 17.90 -17.81 24.42
N ARG A 270 17.18 -18.43 25.36
CA ARG A 270 16.63 -19.79 25.18
C ARG A 270 15.26 -19.81 24.53
N SER A 271 14.44 -18.79 24.73
CA SER A 271 13.04 -18.78 24.27
C SER A 271 12.78 -17.77 23.16
N GLY A 272 13.38 -16.58 23.23
CA GLY A 272 13.10 -15.48 22.30
C GLY A 272 13.94 -15.49 21.02
N LEU A 273 15.26 -15.55 21.16
CA LEU A 273 16.22 -15.18 20.12
C LEU A 273 16.50 -16.30 19.11
N ASN A 274 16.40 -16.03 17.82
CA ASN A 274 16.76 -16.96 16.75
C ASN A 274 18.16 -17.59 16.95
N LEU A 275 18.28 -18.89 16.70
CA LEU A 275 19.53 -19.66 16.85
C LEU A 275 20.66 -19.13 15.97
N GLN A 276 20.34 -18.48 14.85
CA GLN A 276 21.31 -17.84 13.96
C GLN A 276 22.09 -16.69 14.64
N HIS A 277 21.59 -16.21 15.78
CA HIS A 277 22.23 -15.18 16.62
C HIS A 277 22.88 -15.76 17.88
N LEU A 278 23.09 -17.08 17.94
CA LEU A 278 23.72 -17.76 19.07
C LEU A 278 24.94 -18.53 18.61
N LYS A 279 25.92 -18.66 19.51
CA LYS A 279 27.08 -19.53 19.34
C LYS A 279 27.40 -20.22 20.66
N LEU A 280 27.98 -21.41 20.57
CA LEU A 280 28.54 -22.09 21.73
C LEU A 280 29.98 -21.67 21.93
N ALA A 281 30.38 -21.50 23.20
CA ALA A 281 31.77 -21.32 23.58
C ALA A 281 32.57 -22.60 23.31
N GLU A 282 33.86 -22.50 23.01
CA GLU A 282 34.69 -23.66 22.64
C GLU A 282 34.72 -24.75 23.74
N GLU A 283 34.62 -24.33 25.00
CA GLU A 283 34.58 -25.20 26.18
C GLU A 283 33.36 -26.13 26.18
N ALA A 284 32.31 -25.78 25.45
CA ALA A 284 31.10 -26.59 25.32
C ALA A 284 31.31 -27.83 24.43
N GLY A 285 32.44 -27.93 23.73
CA GLY A 285 32.67 -28.93 22.68
C GLY A 285 32.61 -30.37 23.20
N GLU A 286 33.21 -30.64 24.37
CA GLU A 286 33.17 -31.97 24.97
C GLU A 286 31.76 -32.38 25.43
N ASP A 287 31.06 -31.47 26.10
CA ASP A 287 29.67 -31.70 26.54
C ASP A 287 28.74 -31.92 25.34
N TYR A 288 28.92 -31.15 24.26
CA TYR A 288 28.17 -31.29 23.02
C TYR A 288 28.45 -32.62 22.32
N ARG A 289 29.72 -33.00 22.17
CA ARG A 289 30.11 -34.34 21.66
C ARG A 289 29.59 -35.46 22.55
N GLY A 290 29.50 -35.24 23.87
CA GLY A 290 28.88 -36.16 24.82
C GLY A 290 27.40 -36.39 24.54
N TYR A 291 26.65 -35.31 24.30
CA TYR A 291 25.25 -35.37 23.87
C TYR A 291 25.09 -36.16 22.56
N LEU A 292 25.90 -35.86 21.54
CA LEU A 292 25.83 -36.55 20.24
C LEU A 292 26.14 -38.05 20.36
N ARG A 293 27.11 -38.42 21.19
CA ARG A 293 27.39 -39.84 21.53
C ARG A 293 26.18 -40.52 22.16
N GLY A 294 25.52 -39.84 23.09
CA GLY A 294 24.31 -40.35 23.75
C GLY A 294 23.13 -40.50 22.79
N LYS A 295 22.93 -39.55 21.87
CA LYS A 295 21.83 -39.57 20.89
C LYS A 295 22.02 -40.63 19.81
N TYR A 296 23.20 -40.69 19.18
CA TYR A 296 23.43 -41.52 18.01
C TYR A 296 24.03 -42.89 18.33
N GLY A 297 24.72 -43.04 19.46
CA GLY A 297 25.37 -44.29 19.88
C GLY A 297 26.59 -44.72 19.06
N SER A 298 26.65 -44.39 17.76
CA SER A 298 27.78 -44.68 16.87
C SER A 298 28.04 -43.55 15.88
N ILE A 299 29.30 -43.36 15.48
CA ILE A 299 29.69 -42.32 14.52
C ILE A 299 29.11 -42.57 13.13
N LEU A 300 28.88 -43.84 12.76
CA LEU A 300 28.25 -44.23 11.50
C LEU A 300 26.82 -43.69 11.37
N LEU A 301 26.03 -43.75 12.45
CA LEU A 301 24.65 -43.24 12.46
C LEU A 301 24.62 -41.70 12.43
N LEU A 302 25.55 -41.05 13.11
CA LEU A 302 25.71 -39.59 13.00
C LEU A 302 26.08 -39.20 11.57
N ASN A 303 27.09 -39.84 10.98
CA ASN A 303 27.51 -39.60 9.60
C ASN A 303 26.38 -39.83 8.59
N GLN A 304 25.54 -40.85 8.82
CA GLN A 304 24.37 -41.07 7.99
C GLN A 304 23.32 -39.95 8.13
N ALA A 305 23.07 -39.47 9.35
CA ALA A 305 22.09 -38.41 9.60
C ALA A 305 22.57 -37.03 9.11
N TRP A 306 23.82 -36.68 9.42
CA TRP A 306 24.44 -35.40 9.08
C TRP A 306 25.02 -35.37 7.66
N LYS A 307 25.09 -36.52 6.98
CA LYS A 307 25.73 -36.70 5.66
C LYS A 307 27.20 -36.29 5.67
N THR A 308 27.90 -36.67 6.73
CA THR A 308 29.33 -36.39 6.98
C THR A 308 30.17 -37.67 6.89
N GLY A 309 31.49 -37.53 7.00
CA GLY A 309 32.45 -38.63 6.95
C GLY A 309 33.47 -38.59 8.09
N PHE A 310 33.01 -38.31 9.31
CA PHE A 310 33.90 -38.28 10.48
C PHE A 310 34.37 -39.67 10.89
N ASP A 311 35.65 -39.82 11.20
CA ASP A 311 36.22 -41.10 11.65
C ASP A 311 35.90 -41.37 13.13
N SER A 312 35.67 -40.31 13.92
CA SER A 312 35.27 -40.41 15.32
C SER A 312 34.47 -39.20 15.79
N PHE A 313 33.78 -39.31 16.93
CA PHE A 313 33.10 -38.16 17.54
C PHE A 313 34.06 -37.03 17.92
N GLY A 314 35.37 -37.31 18.10
CA GLY A 314 36.38 -36.30 18.42
C GLY A 314 36.63 -35.30 17.28
N GLU A 315 36.31 -35.67 16.04
CA GLU A 315 36.42 -34.77 14.87
C GLU A 315 35.26 -33.79 14.76
N VAL A 316 34.16 -34.03 15.48
CA VAL A 316 33.00 -33.14 15.49
C VAL A 316 33.36 -31.87 16.25
N GLN A 317 33.39 -30.76 15.53
CA GLN A 317 33.64 -29.42 16.05
C GLN A 317 32.32 -28.66 16.24
N ILE A 318 32.33 -27.67 17.14
CA ILE A 318 31.24 -26.70 17.20
C ILE A 318 31.32 -25.87 15.90
N PRO A 319 30.25 -25.79 15.11
CA PRO A 319 30.30 -25.06 13.86
C PRO A 319 30.45 -23.56 14.16
N ALA A 320 31.33 -22.88 13.40
CA ALA A 320 31.58 -21.44 13.57
C ALA A 320 30.34 -20.58 13.28
N ARG A 321 29.38 -21.11 12.51
CA ARG A 321 28.05 -20.53 12.27
C ARG A 321 26.99 -21.59 12.43
N MET A 322 25.81 -21.18 12.92
CA MET A 322 24.68 -22.07 13.04
C MET A 322 24.29 -22.62 11.65
N PRO A 323 24.25 -23.95 11.45
CA PRO A 323 23.73 -24.53 10.22
C PRO A 323 22.27 -24.10 10.00
N GLU A 324 21.89 -23.85 8.75
CA GLU A 324 20.57 -23.29 8.44
C GLU A 324 19.45 -24.33 8.47
N SER A 325 19.77 -25.58 8.14
CA SER A 325 18.81 -26.69 8.08
C SER A 325 19.48 -28.05 8.22
N GLY A 326 18.67 -29.09 8.41
CA GLY A 326 19.12 -30.49 8.49
C GLY A 326 19.41 -30.96 9.90
N ALA A 327 19.80 -32.24 10.02
CA ALA A 327 19.95 -32.90 11.31
C ALA A 327 21.00 -32.25 12.23
N GLU A 328 22.08 -31.71 11.66
CA GLU A 328 23.09 -30.96 12.41
C GLU A 328 22.49 -29.69 13.04
N ALA A 329 21.69 -28.94 12.29
CA ALA A 329 20.99 -27.75 12.77
C ALA A 329 20.03 -28.11 13.92
N ASP A 330 19.22 -29.17 13.73
CA ASP A 330 18.24 -29.64 14.72
C ASP A 330 18.91 -30.11 16.02
N ASP A 331 20.05 -30.80 15.90
CA ASP A 331 20.83 -31.27 17.05
C ASP A 331 21.43 -30.13 17.86
N LEU A 332 22.07 -29.20 17.17
CA LEU A 332 22.68 -28.04 17.80
C LEU A 332 21.60 -27.14 18.42
N ALA A 333 20.46 -26.98 17.74
CA ALA A 333 19.29 -26.26 18.22
C ALA A 333 18.78 -26.84 19.55
N PHE A 334 18.53 -28.15 19.56
CA PHE A 334 18.05 -28.85 20.74
C PHE A 334 19.04 -28.76 21.89
N TYR A 335 20.33 -28.94 21.61
CA TYR A 335 21.38 -28.84 22.63
C TYR A 335 21.44 -27.44 23.24
N ILE A 336 21.51 -26.38 22.43
CA ILE A 336 21.52 -24.98 22.89
C ILE A 336 20.30 -24.67 23.76
N GLN A 337 19.12 -25.14 23.35
CA GLN A 337 17.87 -24.83 24.02
C GLN A 337 17.70 -25.57 25.36
N SER A 338 18.04 -26.86 25.37
CA SER A 338 17.60 -27.77 26.44
C SER A 338 18.73 -28.28 27.34
N LEU A 339 19.96 -28.36 26.84
CA LEU A 339 21.05 -29.08 27.50
C LEU A 339 22.29 -28.21 27.79
N ALA A 340 22.54 -27.20 26.96
CA ALA A 340 23.71 -26.35 27.09
C ALA A 340 23.68 -25.59 28.42
N ARG A 341 24.81 -25.65 29.15
CA ARG A 341 25.00 -24.87 30.36
C ARG A 341 24.94 -23.38 30.02
N PRO A 342 24.31 -22.53 30.86
CA PRO A 342 24.28 -21.08 30.67
C PRO A 342 25.64 -20.46 30.33
N GLU A 343 26.69 -20.94 30.98
CA GLU A 343 28.06 -20.44 30.86
C GLU A 343 28.68 -20.75 29.49
N HIS A 344 28.11 -21.68 28.73
CA HIS A 344 28.56 -22.07 27.39
C HIS A 344 27.84 -21.29 26.28
N LEU A 345 26.77 -20.56 26.61
CA LEU A 345 25.99 -19.80 25.63
C LEU A 345 26.64 -18.43 25.38
N ARG A 346 26.75 -18.06 24.12
CA ARG A 346 27.21 -16.73 23.68
C ARG A 346 26.25 -16.18 22.64
N ILE A 347 26.06 -14.87 22.66
CA ILE A 347 25.28 -14.16 21.64
C ILE A 347 26.21 -13.77 20.49
N ASN A 348 25.73 -13.95 19.27
CA ASN A 348 26.36 -13.51 18.05
C ASN A 348 25.63 -12.27 17.54
N SER A 349 26.17 -11.08 17.83
CA SER A 349 25.55 -9.80 17.49
C SER A 349 26.44 -8.98 16.56
N LEU A 350 25.82 -8.36 15.54
CA LEU A 350 26.53 -7.41 14.68
C LEU A 350 27.08 -6.22 15.46
N ALA A 351 26.41 -5.82 16.55
CA ALA A 351 26.87 -4.75 17.41
C ALA A 351 28.24 -5.07 18.01
N GLU A 352 28.44 -6.31 18.49
CA GLU A 352 29.71 -6.73 19.05
C GLU A 352 30.78 -6.94 17.98
N ASP A 353 30.41 -7.51 16.84
CA ASP A 353 31.33 -7.65 15.70
C ASP A 353 31.83 -6.29 15.21
N PHE A 354 30.97 -5.28 15.22
CA PHE A 354 31.31 -3.91 14.86
C PHE A 354 32.23 -3.25 15.88
N ARG A 355 31.93 -3.37 17.18
CA ARG A 355 32.80 -2.88 18.27
C ARG A 355 34.20 -3.52 18.18
N SER A 356 34.24 -4.83 18.00
CA SER A 356 35.48 -5.59 17.82
C SER A 356 36.24 -5.16 16.57
N TYR A 357 35.55 -4.88 15.46
CA TYR A 357 36.16 -4.36 14.24
C TYR A 357 36.79 -2.98 14.45
N ILE A 358 36.08 -2.05 15.11
CA ILE A 358 36.61 -0.71 15.43
C ILE A 358 37.84 -0.83 16.32
N TYR A 359 37.76 -1.65 17.37
CA TYR A 359 38.88 -1.86 18.29
C TYR A 359 40.09 -2.49 17.60
N ALA A 360 39.89 -3.51 16.76
CA ALA A 360 40.96 -4.13 15.98
C ALA A 360 41.64 -3.13 15.01
N ARG A 361 40.89 -2.16 14.49
CA ARG A 361 41.41 -1.14 13.57
C ARG A 361 42.10 0.02 14.27
N MET A 362 41.64 0.43 15.46
CA MET A 362 42.11 1.62 16.17
C MET A 362 43.03 1.32 17.37
N GLY A 363 43.07 0.08 17.83
CA GLY A 363 43.97 -0.42 18.86
C GLY A 363 43.66 0.01 20.30
N SER A 364 43.06 1.19 20.52
CA SER A 364 42.75 1.69 21.86
C SER A 364 41.45 2.49 21.94
N LEU A 365 40.80 2.48 23.10
CA LEU A 365 39.59 3.27 23.36
C LEU A 365 39.86 4.79 23.32
N GLU A 366 41.05 5.24 23.70
CA GLU A 366 41.46 6.64 23.64
C GLU A 366 41.51 7.15 22.20
N THR A 367 42.05 6.34 21.27
CA THR A 367 42.05 6.66 19.83
C THR A 367 40.64 6.69 19.27
N ILE A 368 39.79 5.74 19.67
CA ILE A 368 38.37 5.70 19.26
C ILE A 368 37.64 6.97 19.72
N ASN A 369 37.77 7.34 20.99
CA ASN A 369 37.15 8.53 21.57
C ASN A 369 37.63 9.82 20.89
N THR A 370 38.92 9.91 20.59
CA THR A 370 39.48 11.06 19.85
C THR A 370 38.89 11.15 18.43
N PHE A 371 38.77 10.01 17.75
CA PHE A 371 38.24 9.95 16.38
C PHE A 371 36.73 10.24 16.33
N LEU A 372 35.96 9.62 17.22
CA LEU A 372 34.51 9.77 17.29
C LEU A 372 34.08 11.06 18.00
N LYS A 373 35.00 11.73 18.69
CA LYS A 373 34.73 12.89 19.56
C LYS A 373 33.75 12.54 20.69
N THR A 374 34.01 11.42 21.34
CA THR A 374 33.20 10.86 22.43
C THR A 374 34.06 10.66 23.68
N ASP A 375 33.42 10.33 24.79
CA ASP A 375 34.03 10.13 26.11
C ASP A 375 33.70 8.74 26.69
N TYR A 376 33.64 7.72 25.83
CA TYR A 376 33.31 6.36 26.25
C TYR A 376 34.36 5.82 27.23
N THR A 377 33.88 5.25 28.34
CA THR A 377 34.72 4.59 29.34
C THR A 377 34.94 3.11 29.03
N GLU A 378 34.05 2.52 28.22
CA GLU A 378 34.09 1.11 27.83
C GLU A 378 33.69 0.93 26.36
N LEU A 379 34.22 -0.11 25.72
CA LEU A 379 33.91 -0.41 24.31
C LEU A 379 32.41 -0.71 24.09
N SER A 380 31.75 -1.28 25.10
CA SER A 380 30.32 -1.59 25.11
C SER A 380 29.43 -0.35 24.91
N GLN A 381 29.91 0.83 25.32
CA GLN A 381 29.14 2.07 25.22
C GLN A 381 28.96 2.56 23.79
N ILE A 382 29.83 2.14 22.85
CA ILE A 382 29.67 2.43 21.42
C ILE A 382 28.31 1.86 20.96
N PRO A 383 27.38 2.73 20.50
CA PRO A 383 26.04 2.31 20.13
C PRO A 383 26.04 1.55 18.81
N PHE A 384 24.97 0.78 18.60
CA PHE A 384 24.66 0.27 17.27
C PHE A 384 24.24 1.44 16.36
N PRO A 385 24.80 1.61 15.15
CA PRO A 385 24.68 2.84 14.36
C PRO A 385 23.37 2.94 13.56
N SER A 386 22.22 2.62 14.17
CA SER A 386 20.90 2.74 13.53
C SER A 386 20.58 4.18 13.13
N LEU A 387 20.84 5.14 14.02
CA LEU A 387 20.61 6.57 13.75
C LEU A 387 21.44 7.05 12.58
N GLU A 388 22.74 6.81 12.61
CA GLU A 388 23.68 7.19 11.56
C GLU A 388 23.26 6.61 10.21
N GLN A 389 22.97 5.30 10.18
CA GLN A 389 22.59 4.63 8.94
C GLN A 389 21.32 5.24 8.35
N ASP A 390 20.30 5.45 9.17
CA ASP A 390 19.01 5.93 8.70
C ASP A 390 19.08 7.39 8.26
N TYR A 391 19.73 8.25 9.05
CA TYR A 391 19.91 9.67 8.75
C TYR A 391 20.74 9.89 7.49
N TYR A 392 21.92 9.28 7.37
CA TYR A 392 22.77 9.51 6.19
C TYR A 392 22.24 8.82 4.93
N ALA A 393 21.53 7.69 5.05
CA ALA A 393 20.84 7.10 3.91
C ALA A 393 19.67 7.97 3.43
N PHE A 394 18.95 8.61 4.36
CA PHE A 394 17.91 9.59 4.08
C PHE A 394 18.49 10.83 3.40
N GLU A 395 19.53 11.43 3.99
CA GLU A 395 20.10 12.67 3.49
C GLU A 395 20.68 12.50 2.08
N ALA A 396 21.40 11.41 1.83
CA ALA A 396 21.94 11.10 0.51
C ALA A 396 20.86 10.92 -0.58
N ARG A 397 19.59 10.69 -0.21
CA ARG A 397 18.49 10.33 -1.14
C ARG A 397 17.20 11.12 -0.96
N LYS A 398 17.20 12.27 -0.26
CA LYS A 398 15.97 13.06 0.00
C LYS A 398 15.11 13.27 -1.25
N GLY A 399 15.74 13.62 -2.38
CA GLY A 399 15.03 13.83 -3.65
C GLY A 399 14.38 12.56 -4.22
N GLU A 400 15.08 11.43 -4.15
CA GLU A 400 14.55 10.13 -4.60
C GLU A 400 13.40 9.65 -3.70
N ILE A 401 13.57 9.79 -2.39
CA ILE A 401 12.56 9.44 -1.39
C ILE A 401 11.29 10.28 -1.59
N ARG A 402 11.43 11.60 -1.76
CA ARG A 402 10.28 12.49 -2.04
C ARG A 402 9.56 12.09 -3.33
N ARG A 403 10.31 11.74 -4.39
CA ARG A 403 9.73 11.26 -5.65
C ARG A 403 9.05 9.90 -5.49
N GLU A 404 9.59 9.02 -4.64
CA GLU A 404 9.00 7.73 -4.33
C GLU A 404 7.59 7.91 -3.75
N PHE A 405 7.42 8.76 -2.73
CA PHE A 405 6.11 9.04 -2.12
C PHE A 405 5.13 9.76 -3.06
N LEU A 406 5.61 10.50 -4.06
CA LEU A 406 4.76 11.12 -5.08
C LEU A 406 4.10 10.08 -6.00
N TRP A 407 4.79 8.99 -6.31
CA TRP A 407 4.34 8.02 -7.32
C TRP A 407 3.88 6.69 -6.74
N ARG A 408 4.33 6.31 -5.54
CA ARG A 408 4.11 4.98 -4.96
C ARG A 408 2.64 4.56 -4.92
N ASN A 409 1.77 5.41 -4.39
CA ASN A 409 0.34 5.09 -4.26
C ASN A 409 -0.34 4.98 -5.63
N TYR A 410 0.04 5.84 -6.59
CA TYR A 410 -0.48 5.78 -7.96
C TYR A 410 0.02 4.55 -8.70
N ALA A 411 1.31 4.20 -8.55
CA ALA A 411 1.88 3.00 -9.15
C ALA A 411 1.17 1.75 -8.62
N MET A 412 0.93 1.68 -7.30
CA MET A 412 0.16 0.59 -6.69
C MET A 412 -1.29 0.54 -7.15
N ALA A 413 -1.97 1.68 -7.21
CA ALA A 413 -3.35 1.75 -7.67
C ALA A 413 -3.46 1.31 -9.14
N LEU A 414 -2.56 1.79 -10.01
CA LEU A 414 -2.52 1.38 -11.41
C LEU A 414 -2.24 -0.11 -11.57
N ASP A 415 -1.27 -0.64 -10.83
CA ASP A 415 -0.95 -2.07 -10.89
C ASP A 415 -2.18 -2.93 -10.53
N GLN A 416 -2.88 -2.59 -9.45
CA GLN A 416 -4.09 -3.30 -9.04
C GLN A 416 -5.31 -3.07 -9.95
N MET A 417 -5.43 -1.89 -10.57
CA MET A 417 -6.52 -1.60 -11.51
C MET A 417 -6.31 -2.29 -12.86
N LEU A 418 -5.06 -2.48 -13.27
CA LEU A 418 -4.69 -3.06 -14.56
C LEU A 418 -4.44 -4.57 -14.49
N SER A 419 -4.22 -5.14 -13.30
CA SER A 419 -3.97 -6.58 -13.12
C SER A 419 -5.15 -7.45 -13.59
N ASP A 420 -6.40 -6.98 -13.41
CA ASP A 420 -7.58 -7.63 -13.99
C ASP A 420 -8.12 -6.87 -15.21
N ALA A 421 -7.61 -7.22 -16.39
CA ALA A 421 -8.07 -6.68 -17.67
C ALA A 421 -9.58 -6.90 -17.93
N ARG A 422 -10.21 -7.90 -17.27
CA ARG A 422 -11.64 -8.14 -17.40
C ARG A 422 -12.45 -7.00 -16.80
N SER A 423 -11.99 -6.39 -15.71
CA SER A 423 -12.69 -5.29 -15.04
C SER A 423 -12.85 -4.07 -15.96
N LEU A 424 -11.80 -3.70 -16.71
CA LEU A 424 -11.84 -2.64 -17.70
C LEU A 424 -12.77 -2.97 -18.87
N ARG A 425 -12.70 -4.21 -19.37
CA ARG A 425 -13.59 -4.70 -20.42
C ARG A 425 -15.05 -4.67 -19.98
N ASN A 426 -15.35 -5.14 -18.77
CA ASN A 426 -16.69 -5.15 -18.21
C ASN A 426 -17.24 -3.74 -18.02
N THR A 427 -16.42 -2.81 -17.50
CA THR A 427 -16.78 -1.38 -17.44
C THR A 427 -17.08 -0.82 -18.82
N GLY A 428 -16.22 -1.09 -19.80
CA GLY A 428 -16.40 -0.63 -21.18
C GLY A 428 -17.70 -1.14 -21.81
N ILE A 429 -17.98 -2.43 -21.68
CA ILE A 429 -19.23 -3.05 -22.16
C ILE A 429 -20.43 -2.45 -21.44
N TYR A 430 -20.38 -2.35 -20.10
CA TYR A 430 -21.48 -1.79 -19.32
C TYR A 430 -21.81 -0.35 -19.74
N VAL A 431 -20.79 0.51 -19.79
CA VAL A 431 -20.92 1.90 -20.21
C VAL A 431 -21.46 2.01 -21.63
N LEU A 432 -20.91 1.23 -22.58
CA LEU A 432 -21.34 1.26 -23.97
C LEU A 432 -22.83 0.86 -24.11
N LEU A 433 -23.24 -0.22 -23.45
CA LEU A 433 -24.63 -0.68 -23.46
C LEU A 433 -25.57 0.34 -22.81
N SER A 434 -25.16 0.94 -21.68
CA SER A 434 -25.92 2.00 -21.02
C SER A 434 -26.11 3.22 -21.90
N ILE A 435 -25.06 3.68 -22.59
CA ILE A 435 -25.18 4.80 -23.54
C ILE A 435 -26.08 4.42 -24.70
N LEU A 436 -25.90 3.23 -25.29
CA LEU A 436 -26.68 2.78 -26.44
C LEU A 436 -28.17 2.71 -26.10
N LEU A 437 -28.55 2.09 -24.97
CA LEU A 437 -29.95 2.07 -24.55
C LEU A 437 -30.46 3.48 -24.24
N ALA A 438 -29.63 4.32 -23.60
CA ALA A 438 -30.04 5.68 -23.28
C ALA A 438 -30.37 6.53 -24.51
N ILE A 439 -29.57 6.42 -25.59
CA ILE A 439 -29.74 7.19 -26.84
C ILE A 439 -30.67 6.51 -27.86
N THR A 440 -31.21 5.33 -27.55
CA THR A 440 -32.18 4.63 -28.41
C THR A 440 -33.57 4.61 -27.78
N VAL A 441 -33.71 4.08 -26.57
CA VAL A 441 -34.98 3.88 -25.89
C VAL A 441 -35.63 5.22 -25.53
N ASN A 442 -34.87 6.13 -24.90
CA ASN A 442 -35.44 7.41 -24.43
C ASN A 442 -35.82 8.34 -25.59
N PRO A 443 -35.01 8.51 -26.66
CA PRO A 443 -35.41 9.26 -27.84
C PRO A 443 -36.62 8.68 -28.55
N LEU A 444 -36.77 7.34 -28.65
CA LEU A 444 -37.96 6.74 -29.26
C LEU A 444 -39.22 7.09 -28.46
N ALA A 445 -39.18 6.97 -27.14
CA ALA A 445 -40.31 7.32 -26.27
C ALA A 445 -40.64 8.83 -26.36
N ALA A 446 -39.62 9.69 -26.27
CA ALA A 446 -39.79 11.14 -26.38
C ALA A 446 -40.32 11.58 -27.75
N TYR A 447 -39.84 10.95 -28.83
CA TYR A 447 -40.30 11.22 -30.19
C TYR A 447 -41.76 10.86 -30.37
N ALA A 448 -42.18 9.68 -29.89
CA ALA A 448 -43.57 9.27 -29.97
C ALA A 448 -44.51 10.26 -29.24
N LEU A 449 -44.09 10.76 -28.07
CA LEU A 449 -44.85 11.74 -27.29
C LEU A 449 -44.89 13.14 -27.92
N SER A 450 -43.80 13.56 -28.57
CA SER A 450 -43.70 14.87 -29.23
C SER A 450 -44.41 14.90 -30.58
N ARG A 451 -44.20 13.87 -31.41
CA ARG A 451 -44.68 13.80 -32.80
C ARG A 451 -46.16 13.43 -32.90
N PHE A 452 -46.58 12.35 -32.24
CA PHE A 452 -47.96 11.85 -32.36
C PHE A 452 -48.92 12.51 -31.37
N LYS A 453 -48.40 13.14 -30.31
CA LYS A 453 -49.18 13.86 -29.29
C LYS A 453 -50.41 13.05 -28.82
N PRO A 454 -50.23 11.81 -28.31
CA PRO A 454 -51.34 11.02 -27.81
C PRO A 454 -52.13 11.80 -26.75
N ARG A 455 -53.45 11.56 -26.65
CA ARG A 455 -54.35 12.31 -25.74
C ARG A 455 -53.86 12.37 -24.29
N PHE A 456 -53.12 11.35 -23.84
CA PHE A 456 -52.58 11.25 -22.48
C PHE A 456 -51.10 11.62 -22.34
N SER A 457 -50.53 12.37 -23.29
CA SER A 457 -49.09 12.71 -23.30
C SER A 457 -48.63 13.37 -22.00
N TYR A 458 -49.43 14.31 -21.47
CA TYR A 458 -49.11 15.03 -20.24
C TYR A 458 -49.09 14.10 -19.02
N GLN A 459 -50.08 13.22 -18.89
CA GLN A 459 -50.17 12.24 -17.81
C GLN A 459 -49.01 11.23 -17.88
N LEU A 460 -48.63 10.78 -19.08
CA LEU A 460 -47.49 9.87 -19.26
C LEU A 460 -46.17 10.51 -18.84
N ILE A 461 -45.93 11.76 -19.21
CA ILE A 461 -44.73 12.49 -18.78
C ILE A 461 -44.72 12.69 -17.26
N MET A 462 -45.85 13.06 -16.68
CA MET A 462 -45.98 13.21 -15.24
C MET A 462 -45.70 11.88 -14.51
N LEU A 463 -46.19 10.76 -15.04
CA LEU A 463 -45.89 9.42 -14.53
C LEU A 463 -44.39 9.12 -14.59
N PHE A 464 -43.72 9.42 -15.70
CA PHE A 464 -42.27 9.22 -15.84
C PHE A 464 -41.45 10.14 -14.93
N MET A 465 -41.90 11.36 -14.66
CA MET A 465 -41.25 12.24 -13.70
C MET A 465 -41.48 11.76 -12.25
N LEU A 466 -42.64 11.18 -11.95
CA LEU A 466 -42.96 10.66 -10.62
C LEU A 466 -42.00 9.54 -10.19
N THR A 467 -41.50 8.73 -11.12
CA THR A 467 -40.50 7.68 -10.79
C THR A 467 -39.19 8.26 -10.27
N MET A 468 -38.87 9.51 -10.61
CA MET A 468 -37.70 10.23 -10.08
C MET A 468 -37.88 10.67 -8.62
N ALA A 469 -39.11 10.70 -8.10
CA ALA A 469 -39.37 11.07 -6.71
C ALA A 469 -38.88 9.99 -5.73
N PHE A 470 -38.72 8.75 -6.19
CA PHE A 470 -38.21 7.65 -5.39
C PHE A 470 -36.67 7.63 -5.39
N PRO A 471 -36.02 7.61 -4.21
CA PRO A 471 -34.56 7.49 -4.15
C PRO A 471 -34.08 6.17 -4.76
N ALA A 472 -33.07 6.24 -5.64
CA ALA A 472 -32.52 5.06 -6.32
C ALA A 472 -32.07 3.94 -5.36
N MET A 473 -31.54 4.30 -4.18
CA MET A 473 -31.14 3.32 -3.16
C MET A 473 -32.32 2.53 -2.60
N VAL A 474 -33.50 3.14 -2.45
CA VAL A 474 -34.71 2.45 -1.99
C VAL A 474 -35.19 1.43 -3.03
N MET A 475 -35.03 1.75 -4.32
CA MET A 475 -35.34 0.84 -5.43
C MET A 475 -34.32 -0.29 -5.61
N GLY A 476 -33.17 -0.24 -4.93
CA GLY A 476 -32.11 -1.25 -5.07
C GLY A 476 -32.55 -2.66 -4.70
N ILE A 477 -33.20 -2.84 -3.54
CA ILE A 477 -33.67 -4.17 -3.07
C ILE A 477 -34.77 -4.73 -3.98
N PRO A 478 -35.85 -3.97 -4.32
CA PRO A 478 -36.85 -4.44 -5.26
C PRO A 478 -36.25 -4.85 -6.62
N ASN A 479 -35.34 -4.04 -7.18
CA ASN A 479 -34.69 -4.36 -8.44
C ASN A 479 -33.86 -5.64 -8.35
N PHE A 480 -33.10 -5.83 -7.28
CA PHE A 480 -32.35 -7.06 -7.05
C PHE A 480 -33.26 -8.29 -7.00
N LEU A 481 -34.37 -8.23 -6.23
CA LEU A 481 -35.32 -9.33 -6.12
C LEU A 481 -35.98 -9.65 -7.46
N MET A 482 -36.32 -8.63 -8.24
CA MET A 482 -36.87 -8.79 -9.59
C MET A 482 -35.86 -9.46 -10.53
N LEU A 483 -34.62 -8.95 -10.60
CA LEU A 483 -33.57 -9.52 -11.44
C LEU A 483 -33.21 -10.95 -11.05
N LYS A 484 -33.25 -11.26 -9.74
CA LYS A 484 -33.10 -12.62 -9.23
C LYS A 484 -34.21 -13.55 -9.74
N ARG A 485 -35.47 -13.13 -9.67
CA ARG A 485 -36.61 -13.91 -10.20
C ARG A 485 -36.53 -14.14 -11.71
N LEU A 486 -35.96 -13.19 -12.44
CA LEU A 486 -35.75 -13.27 -13.88
C LEU A 486 -34.47 -14.02 -14.27
N ASN A 487 -33.69 -14.53 -13.31
CA ASN A 487 -32.39 -15.18 -13.55
C ASN A 487 -31.40 -14.31 -14.34
N LEU A 488 -31.42 -12.99 -14.11
CA LEU A 488 -30.54 -12.03 -14.80
C LEU A 488 -29.29 -11.65 -13.99
N LEU A 489 -29.15 -12.11 -12.75
CA LEU A 489 -27.98 -11.82 -11.91
C LEU A 489 -26.69 -12.26 -12.61
N ASN A 490 -25.57 -11.57 -12.32
CA ASN A 490 -24.28 -11.79 -12.97
C ASN A 490 -24.30 -11.62 -14.50
N THR A 491 -25.19 -10.78 -15.05
CA THR A 491 -25.19 -10.44 -16.48
C THR A 491 -25.17 -8.93 -16.70
N PHE A 492 -24.72 -8.47 -17.87
CA PHE A 492 -24.82 -7.06 -18.24
C PHE A 492 -26.26 -6.55 -18.27
N TRP A 493 -27.24 -7.42 -18.57
CA TRP A 493 -28.65 -7.04 -18.59
C TRP A 493 -29.17 -6.66 -17.20
N ALA A 494 -28.69 -7.31 -16.13
CA ALA A 494 -29.00 -6.89 -14.77
C ALA A 494 -28.54 -5.45 -14.46
N LEU A 495 -27.44 -5.01 -15.07
CA LEU A 495 -26.89 -3.67 -14.87
C LEU A 495 -27.60 -2.59 -15.69
N VAL A 496 -28.02 -2.93 -16.91
CA VAL A 496 -28.48 -1.92 -17.89
C VAL A 496 -30.02 -1.82 -17.93
N LEU A 497 -30.75 -2.93 -17.86
CA LEU A 497 -32.21 -2.91 -18.04
C LEU A 497 -32.97 -2.02 -17.05
N PRO A 498 -32.65 -2.03 -15.73
CA PRO A 498 -33.38 -1.19 -14.77
C PRO A 498 -33.26 0.32 -15.04
N ALA A 499 -32.21 0.74 -15.74
CA ALA A 499 -31.93 2.14 -16.07
C ALA A 499 -32.12 2.46 -17.57
N ALA A 500 -32.65 1.52 -18.37
CA ALA A 500 -32.75 1.68 -19.82
C ALA A 500 -33.76 2.77 -20.23
N ALA A 501 -34.86 2.89 -19.48
CA ALA A 501 -35.87 3.92 -19.63
C ALA A 501 -35.80 4.89 -18.45
N ASP A 502 -35.42 6.13 -18.71
CA ASP A 502 -35.22 7.16 -17.71
C ASP A 502 -36.18 8.32 -17.96
N GLY A 503 -37.05 8.57 -16.98
CA GLY A 503 -38.08 9.60 -17.09
C GLY A 503 -37.55 11.02 -17.24
N TYR A 504 -36.38 11.32 -16.65
CA TYR A 504 -35.71 12.61 -16.81
C TYR A 504 -35.23 12.79 -18.26
N PHE A 505 -34.59 11.75 -18.82
CA PHE A 505 -34.11 11.78 -20.19
C PHE A 505 -35.26 11.93 -21.19
N ILE A 506 -36.35 11.20 -20.99
CA ILE A 506 -37.55 11.30 -21.84
C ILE A 506 -38.15 12.72 -21.76
N PHE A 507 -38.26 13.29 -20.55
CA PHE A 507 -38.78 14.65 -20.35
C PHE A 507 -37.93 15.70 -21.08
N LEU A 508 -36.61 15.67 -20.89
CA LEU A 508 -35.68 16.60 -21.54
C LEU A 508 -35.73 16.48 -23.06
N LEU A 509 -35.66 15.25 -23.59
CA LEU A 509 -35.70 15.01 -25.02
C LEU A 509 -37.01 15.46 -25.64
N LYS A 510 -38.14 15.25 -24.96
CA LYS A 510 -39.43 15.72 -25.45
C LYS A 510 -39.45 17.25 -25.56
N GLY A 511 -39.01 17.95 -24.51
CA GLY A 511 -38.93 19.41 -24.53
C GLY A 511 -38.05 19.93 -25.68
N PHE A 512 -36.93 19.26 -25.94
CA PHE A 512 -36.07 19.58 -27.07
C PHE A 512 -36.73 19.28 -28.43
N PHE A 513 -37.34 18.11 -28.60
CA PHE A 513 -38.01 17.72 -29.84
C PHE A 513 -39.19 18.63 -30.18
N ASP A 514 -39.93 19.10 -29.18
CA ASP A 514 -41.03 20.06 -29.35
C ASP A 514 -40.53 21.44 -29.85
N SER A 515 -39.27 21.79 -29.57
CA SER A 515 -38.64 23.05 -30.02
C SER A 515 -38.04 22.98 -31.43
N LEU A 516 -38.07 21.81 -32.07
CA LEU A 516 -37.54 21.67 -33.43
C LEU A 516 -38.49 22.30 -34.47
N PRO A 517 -37.97 23.00 -35.49
CA PRO A 517 -38.80 23.68 -36.50
C PRO A 517 -39.70 22.67 -37.23
N LYS A 518 -41.01 22.89 -37.17
CA LYS A 518 -42.01 21.99 -37.78
C LYS A 518 -41.93 21.99 -39.29
N GLU A 519 -41.51 23.10 -39.87
CA GLU A 519 -41.42 23.34 -41.31
C GLU A 519 -40.46 22.34 -41.98
N ILE A 520 -39.39 21.94 -41.28
CA ILE A 520 -38.43 20.94 -41.76
C ILE A 520 -39.11 19.57 -41.89
N TYR A 521 -39.94 19.20 -40.91
CA TYR A 521 -40.66 17.92 -40.93
C TYR A 521 -41.77 17.89 -41.97
N GLU A 522 -42.51 18.99 -42.12
CA GLU A 522 -43.55 19.12 -43.13
C GLU A 522 -42.96 19.04 -44.55
N SER A 523 -41.86 19.76 -44.81
CA SER A 523 -41.15 19.72 -46.09
C SER A 523 -40.66 18.31 -46.41
N ALA A 524 -39.99 17.65 -45.46
CA ALA A 524 -39.51 16.28 -45.66
C ALA A 524 -40.65 15.26 -45.85
N SER A 525 -41.81 15.48 -45.21
CA SER A 525 -42.99 14.63 -45.40
C SER A 525 -43.60 14.81 -46.80
N ILE A 526 -43.61 16.03 -47.33
CA ILE A 526 -44.02 16.34 -48.71
C ILE A 526 -43.10 15.64 -49.72
N ASP A 527 -41.79 15.59 -49.43
CA ASP A 527 -40.79 14.84 -50.22
C ASP A 527 -40.89 13.30 -50.06
N GLY A 528 -41.90 12.80 -49.34
CA GLY A 528 -42.15 11.37 -49.17
C GLY A 528 -41.27 10.67 -48.13
N ALA A 529 -40.63 11.40 -47.22
CA ALA A 529 -39.86 10.78 -46.14
C ALA A 529 -40.79 10.07 -45.14
N GLY A 530 -40.61 8.76 -44.97
CA GLY A 530 -41.31 7.99 -43.93
C GLY A 530 -40.85 8.35 -42.51
N GLU A 531 -41.68 8.05 -41.51
CA GLU A 531 -41.45 8.44 -40.10
C GLU A 531 -40.12 7.91 -39.52
N PHE A 532 -39.68 6.69 -39.89
CA PHE A 532 -38.37 6.19 -39.47
C PHE A 532 -37.20 7.06 -39.99
N ARG A 533 -37.33 7.56 -41.24
CA ARG A 533 -36.36 8.47 -41.84
C ARG A 533 -36.40 9.84 -41.16
N LEU A 534 -37.59 10.36 -40.87
CA LEU A 534 -37.76 11.62 -40.13
C LEU A 534 -37.09 11.53 -38.75
N PHE A 535 -37.34 10.47 -38.00
CA PHE A 535 -36.71 10.24 -36.70
C PHE A 535 -35.17 10.16 -36.80
N TRP A 536 -34.66 9.23 -37.61
CA TRP A 536 -33.22 8.92 -37.59
C TRP A 536 -32.37 9.98 -38.30
N GLN A 537 -32.83 10.54 -39.43
CA GLN A 537 -32.04 11.48 -40.24
C GLN A 537 -32.29 12.95 -39.90
N PHE A 538 -33.47 13.31 -39.39
CA PHE A 538 -33.79 14.70 -39.07
C PHE A 538 -33.77 14.94 -37.55
N THR A 539 -34.62 14.26 -36.79
CA THR A 539 -34.75 14.50 -35.35
C THR A 539 -33.45 14.24 -34.61
N LEU A 540 -32.84 13.06 -34.76
CA LEU A 540 -31.61 12.73 -34.03
C LEU A 540 -30.41 13.60 -34.47
N TRP A 541 -30.32 13.96 -35.75
CA TRP A 541 -29.24 14.81 -36.26
C TRP A 541 -29.31 16.24 -35.74
N LEU A 542 -30.51 16.83 -35.71
CA LEU A 542 -30.73 18.15 -35.12
C LEU A 542 -30.56 18.13 -33.60
N SER A 543 -30.79 16.97 -32.98
CA SER A 543 -30.71 16.77 -31.53
C SER A 543 -29.36 16.30 -31.00
N LYS A 544 -28.30 16.31 -31.83
CA LYS A 544 -26.93 15.94 -31.40
C LYS A 544 -26.49 16.61 -30.08
N PRO A 545 -26.74 17.92 -29.83
CA PRO A 545 -26.33 18.54 -28.58
C PRO A 545 -27.01 17.93 -27.35
N ILE A 546 -28.33 17.72 -27.39
CA ILE A 546 -29.06 17.12 -26.26
C ILE A 546 -28.72 15.63 -26.11
N LEU A 547 -28.54 14.90 -27.21
CA LEU A 547 -28.12 13.48 -27.18
C LEU A 547 -26.73 13.32 -26.54
N ALA A 548 -25.82 14.28 -26.74
CA ALA A 548 -24.53 14.28 -26.06
C ALA A 548 -24.68 14.45 -24.53
N VAL A 549 -25.62 15.29 -24.08
CA VAL A 549 -25.94 15.44 -22.65
C VAL A 549 -26.50 14.13 -22.08
N ILE A 550 -27.42 13.47 -22.80
CA ILE A 550 -27.98 12.17 -22.39
C ILE A 550 -26.90 11.09 -22.34
N ALA A 551 -26.05 11.00 -23.36
CA ALA A 551 -24.94 10.06 -23.42
C ALA A 551 -23.95 10.26 -22.27
N LEU A 552 -23.60 11.52 -21.94
CA LEU A 552 -22.76 11.83 -20.79
C LEU A 552 -23.43 11.45 -19.47
N GLY A 553 -24.73 11.71 -19.34
CA GLY A 553 -25.52 11.31 -18.18
C GLY A 553 -25.50 9.79 -17.97
N ALA A 554 -25.73 9.03 -19.05
CA ALA A 554 -25.69 7.57 -19.04
C ALA A 554 -24.29 7.03 -18.73
N PHE A 555 -23.25 7.62 -19.34
CA PHE A 555 -21.85 7.32 -19.02
C PHE A 555 -21.59 7.50 -17.52
N ASN A 556 -21.88 8.69 -16.97
CA ASN A 556 -21.62 9.00 -15.57
C ASN A 556 -22.41 8.10 -14.63
N ALA A 557 -23.68 7.80 -14.95
CA ALA A 557 -24.51 6.91 -14.18
C ALA A 557 -23.90 5.50 -14.12
N ALA A 558 -23.59 4.90 -15.28
CA ALA A 558 -23.02 3.55 -15.35
C ALA A 558 -21.62 3.48 -14.72
N TYR A 559 -20.75 4.43 -15.07
CA TYR A 559 -19.34 4.41 -14.67
C TYR A 559 -19.16 4.51 -13.16
N ARG A 560 -20.02 5.25 -12.44
CA ARG A 560 -19.95 5.39 -10.96
C ARG A 560 -20.80 4.36 -10.19
N ASN A 561 -21.54 3.49 -10.87
CA ASN A 561 -22.55 2.61 -10.25
C ASN A 561 -21.97 1.38 -9.54
N PHE A 562 -21.03 1.60 -8.62
CA PHE A 562 -20.32 0.51 -7.94
C PHE A 562 -21.24 -0.31 -7.03
N LEU A 563 -22.10 0.36 -6.25
CA LEU A 563 -22.88 -0.30 -5.20
C LEU A 563 -23.91 -1.28 -5.79
N PHE A 564 -24.66 -0.85 -6.80
CA PHE A 564 -25.63 -1.72 -7.45
C PHE A 564 -24.93 -2.85 -8.20
N ALA A 565 -23.83 -2.56 -8.92
CA ALA A 565 -23.03 -3.57 -9.61
C ALA A 565 -22.51 -4.64 -8.64
N PHE A 566 -22.00 -4.23 -7.47
CA PHE A 566 -21.51 -5.16 -6.44
C PHE A 566 -22.62 -6.08 -5.91
N ILE A 567 -23.86 -5.60 -5.80
CA ILE A 567 -24.99 -6.39 -5.31
C ILE A 567 -25.49 -7.39 -6.36
N VAL A 568 -25.56 -7.00 -7.64
CA VAL A 568 -26.15 -7.84 -8.70
C VAL A 568 -25.13 -8.73 -9.43
N CYS A 569 -23.84 -8.37 -9.41
CA CYS A 569 -22.73 -9.13 -9.96
C CYS A 569 -21.88 -9.70 -8.81
N GLN A 570 -22.33 -10.83 -8.27
CA GLN A 570 -21.65 -11.56 -7.20
C GLN A 570 -20.39 -12.28 -7.69
N ASP A 571 -20.35 -12.71 -8.96
CA ASP A 571 -19.14 -13.28 -9.56
C ASP A 571 -18.11 -12.17 -9.86
N GLN A 572 -16.89 -12.35 -9.36
CA GLN A 572 -15.77 -11.45 -9.58
C GLN A 572 -15.44 -11.28 -11.06
N SER A 573 -15.70 -12.31 -11.89
CA SER A 573 -15.48 -12.25 -13.33
C SER A 573 -16.31 -11.17 -14.04
N MET A 574 -17.42 -10.73 -13.42
CA MET A 574 -18.35 -9.72 -13.90
C MET A 574 -18.19 -8.35 -13.22
N TRP A 575 -17.23 -8.20 -12.31
CA TRP A 575 -17.00 -6.94 -11.62
C TRP A 575 -16.54 -5.84 -12.58
N THR A 576 -17.03 -4.63 -12.32
CA THR A 576 -16.59 -3.42 -13.01
C THR A 576 -15.42 -2.79 -12.26
N LEU A 577 -14.69 -1.90 -12.92
CA LEU A 577 -13.54 -1.18 -12.36
C LEU A 577 -13.85 -0.54 -10.99
N MET A 578 -15.01 0.10 -10.83
CA MET A 578 -15.35 0.75 -9.55
C MET A 578 -15.61 -0.25 -8.42
N VAL A 579 -16.07 -1.46 -8.73
CA VAL A 579 -16.19 -2.53 -7.74
C VAL A 579 -14.80 -2.97 -7.29
N HIS A 580 -13.86 -3.15 -8.23
CA HIS A 580 -12.46 -3.44 -7.89
C HIS A 580 -11.83 -2.34 -7.03
N ILE A 581 -12.01 -1.06 -7.40
CA ILE A 581 -11.53 0.08 -6.60
C ILE A 581 -12.11 0.03 -5.18
N TYR A 582 -13.41 -0.25 -5.04
CA TYR A 582 -14.02 -0.40 -3.72
C TYR A 582 -13.35 -1.51 -2.91
N THR A 583 -13.08 -2.68 -3.51
CA THR A 583 -12.37 -3.77 -2.80
C THR A 583 -10.92 -3.42 -2.46
N LEU A 584 -10.23 -2.70 -3.34
CA LEU A 584 -8.89 -2.16 -3.11
C LEU A 584 -8.89 -1.22 -1.90
N MET A 585 -9.88 -0.33 -1.79
CA MET A 585 -10.02 0.58 -0.63
C MET A 585 -10.25 -0.16 0.69
N GLN A 586 -10.78 -1.39 0.68
CA GLN A 586 -10.94 -2.21 1.88
C GLN A 586 -9.68 -2.98 2.28
N ARG A 587 -8.74 -3.17 1.33
CA ARG A 587 -7.55 -4.02 1.50
C ARG A 587 -6.25 -3.23 1.55
N ALA A 588 -6.18 -2.04 0.93
CA ALA A 588 -4.98 -1.22 0.88
C ALA A 588 -5.07 -0.01 1.83
N SER A 589 -3.97 0.74 1.94
CA SER A 589 -3.96 2.00 2.69
C SER A 589 -4.91 3.03 2.08
N THR A 590 -5.34 3.99 2.92
CA THR A 590 -6.22 5.10 2.50
C THR A 590 -5.61 5.91 1.36
N GLY A 591 -4.29 6.11 1.37
CA GLY A 591 -3.56 6.81 0.31
C GLY A 591 -3.68 6.13 -1.06
N VAL A 592 -3.54 4.79 -1.12
CA VAL A 592 -3.73 4.03 -2.36
C VAL A 592 -5.18 4.11 -2.83
N GLY A 593 -6.15 4.04 -1.91
CA GLY A 593 -7.57 4.21 -2.21
C GLY A 593 -7.88 5.56 -2.86
N TYR A 594 -7.37 6.65 -2.30
CA TYR A 594 -7.52 7.98 -2.89
C TYR A 594 -6.80 8.10 -4.24
N ALA A 595 -5.62 7.49 -4.40
CA ALA A 595 -4.92 7.46 -5.69
C ALA A 595 -5.76 6.77 -6.77
N ALA A 596 -6.39 5.64 -6.45
CA ALA A 596 -7.29 4.93 -7.35
C ALA A 596 -8.51 5.79 -7.75
N LEU A 597 -9.11 6.53 -6.81
CA LEU A 597 -10.22 7.46 -7.11
C LEU A 597 -9.79 8.63 -8.00
N VAL A 598 -8.60 9.19 -7.79
CA VAL A 598 -8.03 10.24 -8.66
C VAL A 598 -7.86 9.70 -10.08
N ILE A 599 -7.27 8.50 -10.24
CA ILE A 599 -7.10 7.85 -11.55
C ILE A 599 -8.47 7.62 -12.19
N ALA A 600 -9.42 7.10 -11.42
CA ALA A 600 -10.75 6.79 -11.92
C ALA A 600 -11.56 8.04 -12.32
N ALA A 601 -11.22 9.23 -11.81
CA ALA A 601 -11.81 10.49 -12.23
C ALA A 601 -11.29 11.00 -13.59
N ILE A 602 -10.11 10.53 -14.05
CA ILE A 602 -9.46 11.00 -15.28
C ILE A 602 -10.36 10.80 -16.52
N PRO A 603 -10.96 9.62 -16.78
CA PRO A 603 -11.81 9.43 -17.97
C PRO A 603 -13.00 10.40 -18.01
N THR A 604 -13.65 10.62 -16.87
CA THR A 604 -14.77 11.57 -16.77
C THR A 604 -14.32 13.00 -17.05
N LEU A 605 -13.17 13.41 -16.52
CA LEU A 605 -12.58 14.72 -16.77
C LEU A 605 -12.23 14.90 -18.25
N LEU A 606 -11.61 13.91 -18.89
CA LEU A 606 -11.26 13.95 -20.31
C LEU A 606 -12.52 14.10 -21.17
N ILE A 607 -13.56 13.31 -20.91
CA ILE A 607 -14.83 13.44 -21.62
C ILE A 607 -15.39 14.85 -21.45
N PHE A 608 -15.40 15.40 -20.25
CA PHE A 608 -15.88 16.76 -20.05
C PHE A 608 -15.05 17.78 -20.85
N VAL A 609 -13.72 17.75 -20.76
CA VAL A 609 -12.82 18.72 -21.42
C VAL A 609 -12.98 18.70 -22.94
N PHE A 610 -13.08 17.51 -23.55
CA PHE A 610 -13.22 17.37 -25.00
C PHE A 610 -14.64 17.67 -25.50
N PHE A 611 -15.67 17.39 -24.71
CA PHE A 611 -17.08 17.50 -25.14
C PHE A 611 -17.83 18.71 -24.56
N GLN A 612 -17.22 19.53 -23.68
CA GLN A 612 -17.87 20.68 -23.02
C GLN A 612 -18.58 21.64 -23.99
N ASN A 613 -18.01 21.91 -25.16
CA ASN A 613 -18.60 22.83 -26.14
C ASN A 613 -19.92 22.31 -26.71
N ILE A 614 -20.07 20.99 -26.84
CA ILE A 614 -21.30 20.35 -27.32
C ILE A 614 -22.33 20.29 -26.18
N ILE A 615 -21.88 19.94 -24.98
CA ILE A 615 -22.71 19.86 -23.77
C ILE A 615 -23.35 21.22 -23.47
N ILE A 616 -22.58 22.31 -23.52
CA ILE A 616 -23.09 23.68 -23.27
C ILE A 616 -24.19 24.05 -24.27
N LYS A 617 -24.05 23.66 -25.55
CA LYS A 617 -25.09 23.88 -26.57
C LYS A 617 -26.36 23.07 -26.32
N GLY A 618 -26.25 21.89 -25.72
CA GLY A 618 -27.40 21.03 -25.39
C GLY A 618 -28.19 21.49 -24.16
N ILE A 619 -27.53 22.15 -23.20
CA ILE A 619 -28.16 22.65 -21.96
C ILE A 619 -28.93 23.95 -22.20
N VAL A 620 -28.49 24.77 -23.15
CA VAL A 620 -29.23 25.97 -23.56
C VAL A 620 -30.40 25.53 -24.44
N VAL A 621 -31.56 25.29 -23.83
CA VAL A 621 -32.82 25.08 -24.57
C VAL A 621 -32.99 26.27 -25.53
N PRO A 622 -33.19 26.04 -26.83
CA PRO A 622 -33.60 27.11 -27.74
C PRO A 622 -35.00 27.56 -27.31
N MET A 623 -35.04 28.59 -26.48
CA MET A 623 -36.26 29.38 -26.30
C MET A 623 -36.51 30.04 -27.67
N GLU A 624 -37.56 29.62 -28.36
CA GLU A 624 -38.00 30.24 -29.62
C GLU A 624 -38.11 31.76 -29.46
N LYS A 625 -37.82 32.45 -30.56
CA LYS A 625 -37.96 33.89 -30.73
C LYS A 625 -39.41 34.31 -30.88
#